data_AF-A0A9D1FYF5-F1
#
_entry.id   AF-A0A9D1FYF5-F1
#
_cell.length_a   1.000
_cell.length_b   1.000
_cell.length_c   1.000
_cell.angle_alpha   90.00
_cell.angle_beta   90.00
_cell.angle_gamma   90.00
#
_symmetry.space_group_name_H-M   'P 1'
#
loop_
_entity.id
_entity.type
_entity.pdbx_description
1 polymer ?
#
loop_
_entity_poly.entity_id
_entity_poly.type
_entity_poly.pdbx_seq_one_letter_code
_entity_poly.pdbx_strand_id
1 'polypeptide(L)'
;MKERLVLLAIVAGMAVFIYIFQSYFNTLWGLAFLCTAMSIYVVFMNLAYKLKKRQLQKHPKIINENYKPFVTIMVPCHNEESVIEHTVANILNIDYPNFEIILIDDRSSDNTANVIKELEKRYENITALIRDKDAFPGKSAVLNDAMKIAKGEAILVFDADATVETDFLKKLIPELEPKDVGAVQARKVIRNKNYNLLTRCQNNEYTMDTHFQVGRDSVKGAVELRGNGELIKREAIEDIGGWNNYTITDDLDMSTRLHIKGWNIRFCPNAIVYEEGIIYLWPLYRQRRRWIEGTIRRYLEYFEDVLFSRKMSLRASLDMTAYVSEFIMPGWFIMELLIRVFKVLAKDAPTQSLYSSIVIGGLIGLGFFLAARYALRRYDNMPRLDAMFEALQTSIYLLIIWFPLVLFIAFKILFCKKDMNWGKTAHGLVLEEQENINEENKNLLKI
;
A
#
# COMPACT_ATOMS: atom_id res chain seq x y z
N MET A 1 14.77 5.05 -19.29
CA MET A 1 14.80 4.35 -20.60
C MET A 1 14.50 2.86 -20.43
N LYS A 2 15.18 2.15 -19.50
CA LYS A 2 14.91 0.74 -19.14
C LYS A 2 13.42 0.44 -18.91
N GLU A 3 12.76 1.16 -17.98
CA GLU A 3 11.34 0.98 -17.65
C GLU A 3 10.43 0.97 -18.91
N ARG A 4 10.68 1.88 -19.86
CA ARG A 4 9.89 1.98 -21.10
C ARG A 4 10.11 0.80 -22.02
N LEU A 5 11.35 0.36 -22.18
CA LEU A 5 11.69 -0.77 -23.05
C LEU A 5 11.10 -2.07 -22.50
N VAL A 6 11.17 -2.27 -21.18
CA VAL A 6 10.56 -3.43 -20.52
C VAL A 6 9.04 -3.39 -20.69
N LEU A 7 8.39 -2.25 -20.42
CA LEU A 7 6.94 -2.14 -20.59
C LEU A 7 6.51 -2.33 -22.04
N LEU A 8 7.25 -1.77 -23.00
CA LEU A 8 6.98 -1.95 -24.43
C LEU A 8 7.11 -3.43 -24.83
N ALA A 9 8.13 -4.12 -24.34
CA ALA A 9 8.30 -5.56 -24.58
C ALA A 9 7.15 -6.38 -23.97
N ILE A 10 6.69 -6.05 -22.76
CA ILE A 10 5.54 -6.69 -22.13
C ILE A 10 4.27 -6.45 -22.95
N VAL A 11 3.99 -5.21 -23.36
CA VAL A 11 2.80 -4.87 -24.14
C VAL A 11 2.83 -5.51 -25.52
N ALA A 12 3.97 -5.46 -26.23
CA ALA A 12 4.13 -6.09 -27.54
C ALA A 12 4.03 -7.62 -27.45
N GLY A 13 4.70 -8.24 -26.47
CA GLY A 13 4.62 -9.67 -26.20
C GLY A 13 3.19 -10.11 -25.87
N MET A 14 2.48 -9.34 -25.05
CA MET A 14 1.07 -9.59 -24.73
C MET A 14 0.17 -9.43 -25.96
N ALA A 15 0.38 -8.43 -26.81
CA ALA A 15 -0.39 -8.24 -28.04
C ALA A 15 -0.18 -9.42 -29.03
N VAL A 16 1.07 -9.85 -29.23
CA VAL A 16 1.40 -11.02 -30.06
C VAL A 16 0.80 -12.29 -29.48
N PHE A 17 0.95 -12.50 -28.16
CA PHE A 17 0.37 -13.64 -27.47
C PHE A 17 -1.14 -13.69 -27.65
N ILE A 18 -1.84 -12.58 -27.38
CA ILE A 18 -3.29 -12.51 -27.54
C ILE A 18 -3.66 -12.77 -28.99
N TYR A 19 -3.03 -12.12 -29.97
CA TYR A 19 -3.35 -12.31 -31.39
C TYR A 19 -3.20 -13.76 -31.86
N ILE A 20 -2.09 -14.42 -31.52
CA ILE A 20 -1.86 -15.84 -31.81
C ILE A 20 -2.92 -16.67 -31.09
N PHE A 21 -3.11 -16.43 -29.79
CA PHE A 21 -4.05 -17.19 -28.99
C PHE A 21 -5.49 -17.06 -29.52
N GLN A 22 -5.96 -15.87 -29.90
CA GLN A 22 -7.29 -15.69 -30.48
C GLN A 22 -7.46 -16.31 -31.87
N SER A 23 -6.36 -16.55 -32.59
CA SER A 23 -6.40 -17.07 -33.96
C SER A 23 -6.39 -18.60 -33.98
N TYR A 24 -5.79 -19.23 -32.98
CA TYR A 24 -5.68 -20.69 -32.87
C TYR A 24 -6.49 -21.30 -31.73
N PHE A 25 -6.87 -20.51 -30.71
CA PHE A 25 -7.59 -20.96 -29.52
C PHE A 25 -8.78 -20.05 -29.21
N ASN A 26 -9.77 -20.57 -28.47
CA ASN A 26 -10.83 -19.73 -27.94
C ASN A 26 -10.27 -18.92 -26.76
N THR A 27 -10.34 -17.57 -26.81
CA THR A 27 -9.83 -16.69 -25.73
C THR A 27 -10.45 -16.99 -24.37
N LEU A 28 -11.66 -17.57 -24.37
CA LEU A 28 -12.32 -18.09 -23.18
C LEU A 28 -11.41 -19.04 -22.40
N TRP A 29 -10.63 -19.90 -23.07
CA TRP A 29 -9.72 -20.84 -22.41
C TRP A 29 -8.49 -20.16 -21.79
N GLY A 30 -7.92 -19.15 -22.43
CA GLY A 30 -6.76 -18.42 -21.90
C GLY A 30 -7.14 -17.62 -20.66
N LEU A 31 -8.31 -16.98 -20.69
CA LEU A 31 -8.85 -16.24 -19.56
C LEU A 31 -9.34 -17.19 -18.45
N ALA A 32 -9.98 -18.31 -18.79
CA ALA A 32 -10.32 -19.35 -17.82
C ALA A 32 -9.07 -19.92 -17.13
N PHE A 33 -7.98 -20.12 -17.87
CA PHE A 33 -6.69 -20.53 -17.30
C PHE A 33 -6.16 -19.49 -16.31
N LEU A 34 -6.13 -18.20 -16.69
CA LEU A 34 -5.68 -17.13 -15.79
C LEU A 34 -6.56 -17.03 -14.53
N CYS A 35 -7.88 -16.99 -14.69
CA CYS A 35 -8.82 -16.92 -13.56
C CYS A 35 -8.70 -18.16 -12.66
N THR A 36 -8.48 -19.34 -13.24
CA THR A 36 -8.28 -20.58 -12.49
C THR A 36 -6.95 -20.54 -11.73
N ALA A 37 -5.85 -20.11 -12.36
CA ALA A 37 -4.56 -19.96 -11.71
C ALA A 37 -4.61 -18.97 -10.54
N MET A 38 -5.27 -17.82 -10.71
CA MET A 38 -5.49 -16.85 -9.64
C MET A 38 -6.38 -17.43 -8.54
N SER A 39 -7.45 -18.15 -8.90
CA SER A 39 -8.33 -18.80 -7.92
C SER A 39 -7.59 -19.86 -7.10
N ILE A 40 -6.77 -20.69 -7.75
CA ILE A 40 -5.90 -21.67 -7.08
C ILE A 40 -4.93 -20.95 -6.14
N TYR A 41 -4.33 -19.84 -6.58
CA TYR A 41 -3.40 -19.07 -5.77
C TYR A 41 -4.09 -18.49 -4.52
N VAL A 42 -5.28 -17.91 -4.68
CA VAL A 42 -6.09 -17.40 -3.57
C VAL A 42 -6.50 -18.52 -2.61
N VAL A 43 -6.89 -19.69 -3.13
CA VAL A 43 -7.23 -20.86 -2.31
C VAL A 43 -6.00 -21.36 -1.55
N PHE A 44 -4.84 -21.40 -2.18
CA PHE A 44 -3.57 -21.77 -1.56
C PHE A 44 -3.21 -20.84 -0.41
N MET A 45 -3.26 -19.52 -0.61
CA MET A 45 -3.04 -18.54 0.47
C MET A 45 -4.04 -18.70 1.61
N ASN A 46 -5.33 -18.88 1.31
CA ASN A 46 -6.36 -19.08 2.32
C ASN A 46 -6.16 -20.39 3.11
N LEU A 47 -5.71 -21.45 2.45
CA LEU A 47 -5.39 -22.73 3.10
C LEU A 47 -4.15 -22.59 3.98
N ALA A 48 -3.06 -22.01 3.47
CA ALA A 48 -1.84 -21.74 4.22
C ALA A 48 -2.13 -20.91 5.47
N TYR A 49 -2.94 -19.86 5.34
CA TYR A 49 -3.40 -19.06 6.47
C TYR A 49 -4.18 -19.89 7.50
N LYS A 50 -5.16 -20.71 7.06
CA LYS A 50 -5.93 -21.56 7.98
C LYS A 50 -5.05 -22.58 8.71
N LEU A 51 -4.07 -23.16 8.02
CA LEU A 51 -3.10 -24.09 8.59
C LEU A 51 -2.21 -23.38 9.62
N LYS A 52 -1.65 -22.22 9.27
CA LYS A 52 -0.85 -21.38 10.19
C LYS A 52 -1.65 -20.99 11.43
N LYS A 53 -2.91 -20.58 11.26
CA LYS A 53 -3.79 -20.25 12.39
C LYS A 53 -4.04 -21.47 13.30
N ARG A 54 -4.34 -22.64 12.73
CA ARG A 54 -4.52 -23.88 13.50
C ARG A 54 -3.25 -24.28 14.24
N GLN A 55 -2.09 -24.11 13.60
CA GLN A 55 -0.79 -24.37 14.24
C GLN A 55 -0.57 -23.44 15.42
N LEU A 56 -0.80 -22.13 15.28
CA LEU A 56 -0.68 -21.15 16.36
C LEU A 56 -1.69 -21.36 17.49
N GLN A 57 -2.86 -21.94 17.21
CA GLN A 57 -3.81 -22.33 18.25
C GLN A 57 -3.35 -23.55 19.06
N LYS A 58 -2.72 -24.53 18.39
CA LYS A 58 -2.18 -25.73 19.07
C LYS A 58 -0.86 -25.45 19.79
N HIS A 59 -0.03 -24.61 19.18
CA HIS A 59 1.29 -24.23 19.64
C HIS A 59 1.40 -22.70 19.54
N PRO A 60 0.91 -21.97 20.56
CA PRO A 60 1.05 -20.53 20.64
C PRO A 60 2.50 -20.11 20.44
N LYS A 61 2.70 -19.01 19.72
CA LYS A 61 4.03 -18.42 19.54
C LYS A 61 4.57 -18.03 20.92
N ILE A 62 5.74 -18.54 21.27
CA ILE A 62 6.44 -18.12 22.48
C ILE A 62 7.00 -16.72 22.20
N ILE A 63 6.58 -15.75 22.99
CA ILE A 63 7.09 -14.38 22.92
C ILE A 63 8.35 -14.31 23.78
N ASN A 64 9.45 -13.85 23.19
CA ASN A 64 10.65 -13.57 23.93
C ASN A 64 10.55 -12.19 24.60
N GLU A 65 10.19 -12.17 25.87
CA GLU A 65 10.09 -10.95 26.67
C GLU A 65 11.41 -10.18 26.83
N ASN A 66 12.54 -10.80 26.50
CA ASN A 66 13.86 -10.16 26.52
C ASN A 66 14.20 -9.46 25.18
N TYR A 67 13.46 -9.74 24.10
CA TYR A 67 13.64 -9.04 22.84
C TYR A 67 12.94 -7.68 22.89
N LYS A 68 13.67 -6.67 23.37
CA LYS A 68 13.20 -5.29 23.55
C LYS A 68 14.17 -4.29 22.91
N PRO A 69 14.34 -4.34 21.57
CA PRO A 69 15.27 -3.46 20.86
C PRO A 69 14.94 -2.00 21.13
N PHE A 70 15.96 -1.14 21.16
CA PHE A 70 15.72 0.31 21.20
C PHE A 70 15.06 0.74 19.87
N VAL A 71 13.93 1.46 19.94
CA VAL A 71 13.15 1.87 18.75
C VAL A 71 13.33 3.37 18.51
N THR A 72 13.72 3.77 17.30
CA THR A 72 13.59 5.16 16.86
C THR A 72 12.30 5.31 16.09
N ILE A 73 11.38 6.13 16.58
CA ILE A 73 10.13 6.49 15.89
C ILE A 73 10.39 7.73 15.04
N MET A 74 10.21 7.64 13.72
CA MET A 74 10.39 8.75 12.79
C MET A 74 9.03 9.24 12.32
N VAL A 75 8.80 10.55 12.45
CA VAL A 75 7.59 11.23 11.97
C VAL A 75 8.00 12.35 11.01
N PRO A 76 7.97 12.12 9.69
CA PRO A 76 8.23 13.16 8.70
C PRO A 76 7.01 14.08 8.58
N CYS A 77 7.24 15.38 8.65
CA CYS A 77 6.23 16.42 8.63
C CYS A 77 6.47 17.38 7.46
N HIS A 78 5.39 17.75 6.76
CA HIS A 78 5.41 18.86 5.81
C HIS A 78 4.06 19.56 5.81
N ASN A 79 3.99 20.73 6.43
CA ASN A 79 2.76 21.47 6.67
C ASN A 79 1.70 20.67 7.47
N GLU A 80 2.08 20.27 8.69
CA GLU A 80 1.29 19.38 9.56
C GLU A 80 1.04 20.03 10.93
N GLU A 81 1.03 21.38 10.99
CA GLU A 81 0.87 22.14 12.24
C GLU A 81 -0.42 21.79 13.01
N SER A 82 -1.47 21.38 12.28
CA SER A 82 -2.80 21.07 12.83
C SER A 82 -2.90 19.68 13.47
N VAL A 83 -2.02 18.73 13.13
CA VAL A 83 -2.15 17.33 13.53
C VAL A 83 -0.98 16.81 14.38
N ILE A 84 0.22 17.38 14.21
CA ILE A 84 1.44 16.78 14.75
C ILE A 84 1.47 16.70 16.29
N GLU A 85 0.94 17.69 17.01
CA GLU A 85 0.91 17.67 18.47
C GLU A 85 0.03 16.52 19.01
N HIS A 86 -1.12 16.27 18.37
CA HIS A 86 -2.00 15.16 18.74
C HIS A 86 -1.34 13.81 18.47
N THR A 87 -0.67 13.65 17.32
CA THR A 87 0.04 12.42 16.98
C THR A 87 1.18 12.15 17.95
N VAL A 88 1.96 13.16 18.33
CA VAL A 88 3.03 13.01 19.33
C VAL A 88 2.47 12.64 20.70
N ALA A 89 1.39 13.30 21.15
CA ALA A 89 0.72 12.93 22.40
C ALA A 89 0.22 11.47 22.39
N ASN A 90 -0.29 10.99 21.25
CA ASN A 90 -0.70 9.59 21.10
C ASN A 90 0.50 8.63 21.14
N ILE A 91 1.61 8.93 20.46
CA ILE A 91 2.82 8.10 20.45
C ILE A 91 3.45 7.99 21.84
N LEU A 92 3.46 9.09 22.61
CA LEU A 92 3.99 9.10 23.99
C LEU A 92 3.21 8.20 24.96
N ASN A 93 1.99 7.80 24.61
CA ASN A 93 1.17 6.87 25.39
C ASN A 93 1.39 5.39 25.03
N ILE A 94 2.30 5.09 24.09
CA ILE A 94 2.64 3.69 23.77
C ILE A 94 3.32 3.03 24.97
N ASP A 95 2.81 1.87 25.35
CA ASP A 95 3.30 1.01 26.43
C ASP A 95 4.54 0.23 25.97
N TYR A 96 5.64 0.96 25.78
CA TYR A 96 6.96 0.42 25.46
C TYR A 96 8.03 1.37 26.00
N PRO A 97 8.98 0.94 26.85
CA PRO A 97 9.87 1.87 27.53
C PRO A 97 11.09 2.31 26.71
N ASN A 98 11.46 1.57 25.66
CA ASN A 98 12.76 1.69 25.00
C ASN A 98 12.65 2.39 23.64
N PHE A 99 12.22 3.65 23.60
CA PHE A 99 12.14 4.40 22.35
C PHE A 99 12.55 5.88 22.45
N GLU A 100 12.92 6.44 21.30
CA GLU A 100 13.03 7.89 21.05
C GLU A 100 12.12 8.27 19.87
N ILE A 101 11.79 9.56 19.75
CA ILE A 101 11.02 10.11 18.64
C ILE A 101 11.88 11.16 17.91
N ILE A 102 11.96 11.05 16.60
CA ILE A 102 12.54 12.08 15.74
C ILE A 102 11.41 12.67 14.89
N LEU A 103 11.13 13.96 15.12
CA LEU A 103 10.19 14.75 14.33
C LEU A 103 10.98 15.47 13.25
N ILE A 104 10.64 15.28 11.98
CA ILE A 104 11.44 15.83 10.88
C ILE A 104 10.63 16.80 10.03
N ASP A 105 10.97 18.08 10.06
CA ASP A 105 10.36 19.09 9.18
C ASP A 105 11.00 19.07 7.78
N ASP A 106 10.22 18.75 6.75
CA ASP A 106 10.64 18.80 5.34
C ASP A 106 10.36 20.17 4.70
N ARG A 107 10.91 21.25 5.26
CA ARG A 107 10.83 22.60 4.67
C ARG A 107 9.38 23.10 4.63
N SER A 108 8.68 22.97 5.75
CA SER A 108 7.29 23.46 5.85
C SER A 108 7.22 24.98 5.63
N SER A 109 6.09 25.42 5.10
CA SER A 109 5.74 26.82 4.92
C SER A 109 4.84 27.37 6.03
N ASP A 110 4.26 26.49 6.83
CA ASP A 110 3.42 26.82 7.99
C ASP A 110 4.22 26.81 9.31
N ASN A 111 3.55 26.75 10.46
CA ASN A 111 4.17 26.77 11.78
C ASN A 111 4.74 25.41 12.25
N THR A 112 4.72 24.36 11.41
CA THR A 112 5.14 22.98 11.79
C THR A 112 6.52 22.95 12.46
N ALA A 113 7.51 23.65 11.88
CA ALA A 113 8.87 23.66 12.39
C ALA A 113 8.98 24.23 13.82
N ASN A 114 8.13 25.19 14.19
CA ASN A 114 8.09 25.74 15.54
C ASN A 114 7.41 24.77 16.51
N VAL A 115 6.28 24.18 16.10
CA VAL A 115 5.54 23.20 16.91
C VAL A 115 6.45 22.04 17.32
N ILE A 116 7.20 21.45 16.39
CA ILE A 116 8.07 20.31 16.72
C ILE A 116 9.27 20.68 17.60
N LYS A 117 9.79 21.92 17.51
CA LYS A 117 10.81 22.44 18.43
C LYS A 117 10.29 22.66 19.84
N GLU A 118 9.03 23.08 19.98
CA GLU A 118 8.40 23.19 21.29
C GLU A 118 8.18 21.82 21.93
N LEU A 119 7.85 20.80 21.13
CA LEU A 119 7.74 19.42 21.60
C LEU A 119 9.09 18.86 22.06
N GLU A 120 10.17 19.11 21.34
CA GLU A 120 11.54 18.75 21.77
C GLU A 120 11.90 19.39 23.13
N LYS A 121 11.54 20.66 23.36
CA LYS A 121 11.77 21.31 24.67
C LYS A 121 10.92 20.72 25.79
N ARG A 122 9.75 20.18 25.47
CA ARG A 122 8.78 19.67 26.44
C ARG A 122 9.07 18.22 26.85
N TYR A 123 9.70 17.43 25.98
CA TYR A 123 9.90 15.99 26.18
C TYR A 123 11.34 15.55 25.87
N GLU A 124 12.01 14.92 26.84
CA GLU A 124 13.43 14.54 26.74
C GLU A 124 13.73 13.48 25.67
N ASN A 125 12.74 12.66 25.30
CA ASN A 125 12.88 11.59 24.31
C ASN A 125 12.52 12.03 22.89
N ILE A 126 12.32 13.32 22.65
CA ILE A 126 12.01 13.89 21.33
C ILE A 126 13.21 14.67 20.81
N THR A 127 13.52 14.50 19.52
CA THR A 127 14.50 15.31 18.79
C THR A 127 13.84 15.92 17.56
N ALA A 128 14.01 17.23 17.36
CA ALA A 128 13.50 17.93 16.19
C ALA A 128 14.62 18.07 15.14
N LEU A 129 14.37 17.56 13.93
CA LEU A 129 15.25 17.72 12.78
C LEU A 129 14.61 18.68 11.77
N ILE A 130 15.11 19.92 11.69
CA ILE A 130 14.66 20.89 10.68
C ILE A 130 15.57 20.79 9.48
N ARG A 131 15.02 20.41 8.31
CA ARG A 131 15.81 20.28 7.09
C ARG A 131 16.00 21.64 6.41
N ASP A 132 17.15 21.82 5.79
CA ASP A 132 17.46 23.02 5.02
C ASP A 132 16.51 23.19 3.82
N LYS A 133 16.24 24.44 3.42
CA LYS A 133 15.28 24.77 2.34
C LYS A 133 15.66 24.18 0.98
N ASP A 134 16.94 23.94 0.75
CA ASP A 134 17.51 23.34 -0.46
C ASP A 134 17.73 21.82 -0.34
N ALA A 135 17.38 21.21 0.81
CA ALA A 135 17.47 19.77 1.00
C ALA A 135 16.62 19.01 -0.03
N PHE A 136 17.08 17.80 -0.38
CA PHE A 136 16.41 16.98 -1.38
C PHE A 136 14.97 16.66 -0.94
N PRO A 137 13.95 16.88 -1.79
CA PRO A 137 12.55 16.76 -1.40
C PRO A 137 12.08 15.31 -1.25
N GLY A 138 11.03 15.12 -0.46
CA GLY A 138 10.27 13.86 -0.42
C GLY A 138 10.65 12.93 0.73
N LYS A 139 9.70 12.08 1.12
CA LYS A 139 9.74 11.27 2.35
C LYS A 139 11.00 10.41 2.46
N SER A 140 11.46 9.77 1.38
CA SER A 140 12.72 9.01 1.38
C SER A 140 13.92 9.81 1.88
N ALA A 141 14.07 11.05 1.41
CA ALA A 141 15.23 11.88 1.76
C ALA A 141 15.13 12.36 3.21
N VAL A 142 13.91 12.67 3.67
CA VAL A 142 13.60 13.02 5.06
C VAL A 142 14.00 11.88 6.00
N LEU A 143 13.60 10.65 5.69
CA LEU A 143 13.91 9.46 6.48
C LEU A 143 15.40 9.14 6.45
N ASN A 144 16.06 9.27 5.29
CA ASN A 144 17.51 9.09 5.18
C ASN A 144 18.31 10.11 6.01
N ASP A 145 17.86 11.36 6.10
CA ASP A 145 18.51 12.36 6.96
C ASP A 145 18.30 12.03 8.44
N ALA A 146 17.10 11.59 8.83
CA ALA A 146 16.79 11.15 10.19
C ALA A 146 17.62 9.93 10.62
N MET A 147 17.89 8.99 9.71
CA MET A 147 18.70 7.79 9.99
C MET A 147 20.10 8.12 10.50
N LYS A 148 20.66 9.27 10.13
CA LYS A 148 22.01 9.69 10.55
C LYS A 148 22.10 9.99 12.03
N ILE A 149 20.99 10.36 12.67
CA ILE A 149 20.92 10.72 14.10
C ILE A 149 20.13 9.70 14.93
N ALA A 150 19.37 8.81 14.28
CA ALA A 150 18.66 7.71 14.92
C ALA A 150 19.61 6.78 15.66
N LYS A 151 19.22 6.32 16.85
CA LYS A 151 19.99 5.40 17.70
C LYS A 151 19.38 4.00 17.81
N GLY A 152 18.11 3.85 17.42
CA GLY A 152 17.33 2.62 17.53
C GLY A 152 17.87 1.46 16.70
N GLU A 153 17.88 0.26 17.26
CA GLU A 153 18.11 -1.00 16.56
C GLU A 153 16.96 -1.34 15.59
N ALA A 154 15.77 -0.79 15.86
CA ALA A 154 14.62 -0.81 14.97
C ALA A 154 14.10 0.61 14.73
N ILE A 155 13.59 0.84 13.52
CA ILE A 155 13.07 2.12 13.07
C ILE A 155 11.58 1.95 12.79
N LEU A 156 10.75 2.76 13.43
CA LEU A 156 9.30 2.79 13.21
C LEU A 156 8.95 4.07 12.48
N VAL A 157 8.30 3.98 11.32
CA VAL A 157 7.83 5.15 10.58
C VAL A 157 6.33 5.35 10.77
N PHE A 158 5.96 6.56 11.16
CA PHE A 158 4.57 7.02 11.18
C PHE A 158 4.40 8.24 10.28
N ASP A 159 3.23 8.37 9.65
CA ASP A 159 2.82 9.65 9.06
C ASP A 159 2.43 10.65 10.18
N ALA A 160 2.48 11.94 9.88
CA ALA A 160 2.25 13.02 10.85
C ALA A 160 0.82 13.07 11.41
N ASP A 161 -0.13 12.41 10.75
CA ASP A 161 -1.53 12.27 11.18
C ASP A 161 -1.82 10.91 11.84
N ALA A 162 -0.81 10.07 12.07
CA ALA A 162 -1.01 8.72 12.58
C ALA A 162 -1.63 8.71 14.00
N THR A 163 -2.43 7.69 14.28
CA THR A 163 -2.91 7.39 15.63
C THR A 163 -2.86 5.87 15.83
N VAL A 164 -2.40 5.42 16.99
CA VAL A 164 -2.21 4.01 17.32
C VAL A 164 -2.76 3.66 18.71
N GLU A 165 -2.95 2.36 18.94
CA GLU A 165 -3.30 1.80 20.24
C GLU A 165 -2.09 1.78 21.17
N THR A 166 -2.31 1.83 22.49
CA THR A 166 -1.21 1.88 23.47
C THR A 166 -0.32 0.63 23.44
N ASP A 167 -0.85 -0.52 23.05
CA ASP A 167 -0.09 -1.78 22.93
C ASP A 167 0.49 -2.03 21.52
N PHE A 168 0.54 -1.00 20.65
CA PHE A 168 0.97 -1.11 19.25
C PHE A 168 2.36 -1.75 19.09
N LEU A 169 3.37 -1.26 19.82
CA LEU A 169 4.73 -1.83 19.78
C LEU A 169 4.79 -3.24 20.38
N LYS A 170 4.03 -3.53 21.45
CA LYS A 170 3.95 -4.88 22.04
C LYS A 170 3.46 -5.93 21.04
N LYS A 171 2.60 -5.53 20.11
CA LYS A 171 2.09 -6.39 19.01
C LYS A 171 3.10 -6.55 17.86
N LEU A 172 3.89 -5.53 17.54
CA LEU A 172 4.83 -5.55 16.41
C LEU A 172 6.18 -6.20 16.73
N ILE A 173 6.77 -5.87 17.88
CA ILE A 173 8.13 -6.28 18.26
C ILE A 173 8.33 -7.81 18.17
N PRO A 174 7.40 -8.66 18.65
CA PRO A 174 7.57 -10.11 18.54
C PRO A 174 7.65 -10.61 17.10
N GLU A 175 7.04 -9.92 16.12
CA GLU A 175 7.11 -10.30 14.71
C GLU A 175 8.45 -9.93 14.06
N LEU A 176 9.18 -8.96 14.62
CA LEU A 176 10.49 -8.52 14.15
C LEU A 176 11.64 -9.41 14.64
N GLU A 177 11.46 -10.08 15.79
CA GLU A 177 12.49 -10.90 16.43
C GLU A 177 13.23 -11.90 15.51
N PRO A 178 12.55 -12.67 14.64
CA PRO A 178 13.23 -13.69 13.84
C PRO A 178 14.36 -13.08 13.00
N LYS A 179 15.51 -13.76 12.96
CA LYS A 179 16.72 -13.24 12.29
C LYS A 179 16.54 -12.99 10.79
N ASP A 180 15.67 -13.75 10.14
CA ASP A 180 15.36 -13.62 8.71
C ASP A 180 14.34 -12.52 8.41
N VAL A 181 13.73 -11.89 9.43
CA VAL A 181 12.76 -10.82 9.27
C VAL A 181 13.47 -9.47 9.29
N GLY A 182 13.34 -8.69 8.23
CA GLY A 182 13.88 -7.33 8.13
C GLY A 182 12.86 -6.27 8.51
N ALA A 183 11.56 -6.54 8.36
CA ALA A 183 10.51 -5.57 8.65
C ALA A 183 9.16 -6.20 9.01
N VAL A 184 8.30 -5.40 9.65
CA VAL A 184 6.92 -5.74 9.99
C VAL A 184 6.00 -4.57 9.63
N GLN A 185 4.96 -4.83 8.85
CA GLN A 185 3.92 -3.86 8.52
C GLN A 185 2.70 -4.02 9.43
N ALA A 186 2.24 -2.94 10.06
CA ALA A 186 0.98 -2.87 10.78
C ALA A 186 -0.23 -2.78 9.83
N ARG A 187 -1.42 -3.10 10.34
CA ARG A 187 -2.67 -2.90 9.59
C ARG A 187 -3.03 -1.41 9.55
N LYS A 188 -3.34 -0.91 8.36
CA LYS A 188 -3.87 0.45 8.17
C LYS A 188 -5.39 0.48 8.25
N VAL A 189 -5.96 1.49 8.90
CA VAL A 189 -7.40 1.72 9.00
C VAL A 189 -7.71 3.22 8.82
N ILE A 190 -8.76 3.53 8.05
CA ILE A 190 -9.20 4.92 7.90
C ILE A 190 -10.04 5.33 9.12
N ARG A 191 -9.60 6.36 9.84
CA ARG A 191 -10.25 6.84 11.07
C ARG A 191 -11.63 7.42 10.79
N ASN A 192 -11.72 8.29 9.79
CA ASN A 192 -12.94 8.96 9.35
C ASN A 192 -13.74 8.14 8.31
N LYS A 193 -13.68 6.79 8.34
CA LYS A 193 -14.30 5.92 7.34
C LYS A 193 -15.81 6.08 7.17
N ASN A 194 -16.48 6.64 8.18
CA ASN A 194 -17.93 6.87 8.18
C ASN A 194 -18.31 8.27 7.66
N TYR A 195 -17.34 9.10 7.26
CA TYR A 195 -17.60 10.49 6.86
C TYR A 195 -18.38 10.57 5.53
N ASN A 196 -17.95 9.83 4.51
CA ASN A 196 -18.61 9.80 3.21
C ASN A 196 -18.32 8.50 2.44
N LEU A 197 -18.88 8.36 1.24
CA LEU A 197 -18.65 7.18 0.39
C LEU A 197 -17.16 6.97 0.06
N LEU A 198 -16.39 8.05 -0.16
CA LEU A 198 -14.98 7.96 -0.55
C LEU A 198 -14.13 7.41 0.59
N THR A 199 -14.29 7.94 1.80
CA THR A 199 -13.57 7.47 3.00
C THR A 199 -13.92 6.03 3.35
N ARG A 200 -15.18 5.64 3.17
CA ARG A 200 -15.62 4.24 3.32
C ARG A 200 -14.98 3.32 2.29
N CYS A 201 -14.97 3.70 1.01
CA CYS A 201 -14.31 2.92 -0.03
C CYS A 201 -12.81 2.78 0.21
N GLN A 202 -12.12 3.84 0.67
CA GLN A 202 -10.71 3.78 1.06
C GLN A 202 -10.45 2.80 2.21
N ASN A 203 -11.30 2.81 3.25
CA ASN A 203 -11.22 1.81 4.31
C ASN A 203 -11.37 0.39 3.77
N ASN A 204 -12.33 0.19 2.87
CA ASN A 204 -12.63 -1.13 2.32
C ASN A 204 -11.50 -1.63 1.42
N GLU A 205 -10.81 -0.75 0.69
CA GLU A 205 -9.55 -1.07 0.00
C GLU A 205 -8.48 -1.53 0.98
N TYR A 206 -8.27 -0.82 2.10
CA TYR A 206 -7.26 -1.22 3.11
C TYR A 206 -7.60 -2.53 3.81
N THR A 207 -8.89 -2.76 4.07
CA THR A 207 -9.35 -4.04 4.62
C THR A 207 -9.14 -5.18 3.61
N MET A 208 -9.33 -4.92 2.31
CA MET A 208 -8.99 -5.89 1.26
C MET A 208 -7.47 -6.11 1.14
N ASP A 209 -6.65 -5.07 1.21
CA ASP A 209 -5.18 -5.18 1.26
C ASP A 209 -4.74 -6.01 2.47
N THR A 210 -5.33 -5.78 3.64
CA THR A 210 -5.10 -6.59 4.85
C THR A 210 -5.34 -8.09 4.58
N HIS A 211 -6.37 -8.43 3.80
CA HIS A 211 -6.61 -9.83 3.41
C HIS A 211 -5.47 -10.40 2.57
N PHE A 212 -5.01 -9.65 1.56
CA PHE A 212 -3.92 -10.07 0.70
C PHE A 212 -2.59 -10.19 1.44
N GLN A 213 -2.24 -9.20 2.28
CA GLN A 213 -0.99 -9.18 3.03
C GLN A 213 -0.93 -10.32 4.07
N VAL A 214 -2.05 -10.63 4.74
CA VAL A 214 -2.14 -11.82 5.60
C VAL A 214 -1.98 -13.12 4.81
N GLY A 215 -2.55 -13.19 3.60
CA GLY A 215 -2.38 -14.32 2.68
C GLY A 215 -0.91 -14.52 2.30
N ARG A 216 -0.25 -13.44 1.84
CA ARG A 216 1.17 -13.39 1.50
C ARG A 216 2.07 -13.81 2.66
N ASP A 217 1.81 -13.27 3.86
CA ASP A 217 2.55 -13.62 5.08
C ASP A 217 2.42 -15.11 5.43
N SER A 218 1.27 -15.71 5.15
CA SER A 218 1.02 -17.13 5.45
C SER A 218 1.81 -18.09 4.57
N VAL A 219 2.15 -17.66 3.35
CA VAL A 219 2.94 -18.45 2.38
C VAL A 219 4.42 -18.06 2.38
N LYS A 220 4.84 -17.14 3.26
CA LYS A 220 6.17 -16.49 3.20
C LYS A 220 6.45 -15.88 1.82
N GLY A 221 5.42 -15.25 1.24
CA GLY A 221 5.47 -14.50 -0.01
C GLY A 221 6.02 -13.10 0.19
N ALA A 222 5.79 -12.23 -0.79
CA ALA A 222 6.28 -10.86 -0.77
C ALA A 222 5.27 -9.93 -0.08
N VAL A 223 5.25 -9.98 1.26
CA VAL A 223 4.59 -8.94 2.06
C VAL A 223 5.26 -7.60 1.76
N GLU A 224 4.48 -6.54 1.71
CA GLU A 224 4.91 -5.21 1.34
C GLU A 224 4.56 -4.21 2.46
N LEU A 225 5.43 -3.24 2.63
CA LEU A 225 5.23 -2.07 3.48
C LEU A 225 4.22 -1.11 2.83
N ARG A 226 3.67 -0.21 3.66
CA ARG A 226 2.59 0.74 3.31
C ARG A 226 2.87 2.16 3.81
N GLY A 227 4.13 2.47 4.15
CA GLY A 227 4.63 3.80 4.48
C GLY A 227 4.22 4.34 5.85
N ASN A 228 3.27 3.69 6.53
CA ASN A 228 2.77 4.11 7.84
C ASN A 228 2.62 2.88 8.73
N GLY A 229 3.13 2.95 9.97
CA GLY A 229 3.15 1.81 10.89
C GLY A 229 4.08 0.68 10.42
N GLU A 230 5.20 1.02 9.81
CA GLU A 230 6.24 0.07 9.38
C GLU A 230 7.39 0.04 10.40
N LEU A 231 7.65 -1.11 11.01
CA LEU A 231 8.76 -1.34 11.93
C LEU A 231 9.85 -2.14 11.20
N ILE A 232 11.04 -1.57 11.10
CA ILE A 232 12.10 -2.07 10.22
C ILE A 232 13.39 -2.20 11.03
N LYS A 233 14.10 -3.31 10.90
CA LYS A 233 15.42 -3.46 11.54
C LYS A 233 16.40 -2.48 10.90
N ARG A 234 17.20 -1.80 11.73
CA ARG A 234 18.30 -0.96 11.25
C ARG A 234 19.24 -1.72 10.32
N GLU A 235 19.65 -2.93 10.70
CA GLU A 235 20.53 -3.78 9.88
C GLU A 235 19.98 -4.02 8.47
N ALA A 236 18.66 -4.16 8.34
CA ALA A 236 18.00 -4.40 7.08
C ALA A 236 17.96 -3.13 6.22
N ILE A 237 17.72 -1.96 6.85
CA ILE A 237 17.80 -0.64 6.18
C ILE A 237 19.23 -0.39 5.67
N GLU A 238 20.23 -0.68 6.48
CA GLU A 238 21.64 -0.48 6.13
C GLU A 238 22.08 -1.43 5.00
N ASP A 239 21.66 -2.70 5.02
CA ASP A 239 21.98 -3.69 3.96
C ASP A 239 21.38 -3.30 2.60
N ILE A 240 20.19 -2.70 2.57
CA ILE A 240 19.58 -2.20 1.32
C ILE A 240 20.04 -0.79 0.92
N GLY A 241 20.86 -0.12 1.74
CA GLY A 241 21.41 1.21 1.46
C GLY A 241 20.45 2.38 1.75
N GLY A 242 19.51 2.23 2.68
CA GLY A 242 18.55 3.28 3.05
C GLY A 242 17.30 3.36 2.16
N TRP A 243 16.57 4.46 2.24
CA TRP A 243 15.43 4.76 1.36
C TRP A 243 15.92 5.24 -0.01
N ASN A 244 15.22 4.88 -1.09
CA ASN A 244 15.54 5.37 -2.43
C ASN A 244 14.94 6.76 -2.65
N ASN A 245 15.77 7.79 -2.84
CA ASN A 245 15.32 9.17 -3.05
C ASN A 245 14.68 9.42 -4.43
N TYR A 246 14.82 8.50 -5.38
CA TYR A 246 14.38 8.66 -6.78
C TYR A 246 13.19 7.76 -7.16
N THR A 247 12.55 7.14 -6.18
CA THR A 247 11.29 6.40 -6.34
C THR A 247 10.08 7.33 -6.18
N ILE A 248 8.86 6.82 -6.35
CA ILE A 248 7.60 7.54 -6.08
C ILE A 248 6.88 6.96 -4.85
N THR A 249 7.07 5.66 -4.62
CA THR A 249 6.50 4.86 -3.52
C THR A 249 7.66 4.21 -2.80
N ASP A 250 8.14 4.88 -1.76
CA ASP A 250 9.36 4.55 -1.04
C ASP A 250 9.25 3.25 -0.23
N ASP A 251 8.09 3.02 0.36
CA ASP A 251 7.68 1.81 1.04
C ASP A 251 7.71 0.55 0.14
N LEU A 252 7.14 0.63 -1.06
CA LEU A 252 7.10 -0.48 -2.01
C LEU A 252 8.49 -0.75 -2.61
N ASP A 253 9.24 0.30 -2.93
CA ASP A 253 10.63 0.20 -3.37
C ASP A 253 11.48 -0.52 -2.30
N MET A 254 11.39 -0.06 -1.05
CA MET A 254 12.08 -0.66 0.08
C MET A 254 11.69 -2.13 0.26
N SER A 255 10.39 -2.43 0.19
CA SER A 255 9.89 -3.81 0.29
C SER A 255 10.56 -4.73 -0.73
N THR A 256 10.68 -4.26 -1.96
CA THR A 256 11.29 -5.03 -3.06
C THR A 256 12.77 -5.27 -2.82
N ARG A 257 13.50 -4.23 -2.42
CA ARG A 257 14.94 -4.35 -2.14
C ARG A 257 15.22 -5.27 -0.95
N LEU A 258 14.39 -5.22 0.09
CA LEU A 258 14.45 -6.17 1.22
C LEU A 258 14.30 -7.62 0.75
N HIS A 259 13.24 -7.92 -0.02
CA HIS A 259 13.03 -9.27 -0.56
C HIS A 259 14.15 -9.72 -1.49
N ILE A 260 14.64 -8.84 -2.37
CA ILE A 260 15.77 -9.13 -3.28
C ILE A 260 17.03 -9.50 -2.49
N LYS A 261 17.25 -8.88 -1.33
CA LYS A 261 18.37 -9.16 -0.42
C LYS A 261 18.13 -10.39 0.48
N GLY A 262 16.94 -10.97 0.46
CA GLY A 262 16.59 -12.19 1.20
C GLY A 262 15.93 -11.94 2.56
N TRP A 263 15.62 -10.69 2.89
CA TRP A 263 14.86 -10.36 4.10
C TRP A 263 13.39 -10.68 3.92
N ASN A 264 12.78 -11.28 4.95
CA ASN A 264 11.34 -11.45 5.02
C ASN A 264 10.69 -10.19 5.61
N ILE A 265 9.51 -9.87 5.11
CA ILE A 265 8.63 -8.85 5.69
C ILE A 265 7.43 -9.59 6.27
N ARG A 266 7.03 -9.23 7.50
CA ARG A 266 5.87 -9.81 8.18
C ARG A 266 4.72 -8.81 8.18
N PHE A 267 3.49 -9.31 8.23
CA PHE A 267 2.30 -8.46 8.39
C PHE A 267 1.65 -8.73 9.75
N CYS A 268 1.42 -7.69 10.54
CA CYS A 268 0.78 -7.78 11.85
C CYS A 268 -0.65 -7.21 11.78
N PRO A 269 -1.69 -8.05 11.60
CA PRO A 269 -3.07 -7.58 11.48
C PRO A 269 -3.65 -7.03 12.79
N ASN A 270 -3.00 -7.31 13.92
CA ASN A 270 -3.47 -6.94 15.26
C ASN A 270 -2.92 -5.59 15.74
N ALA A 271 -1.83 -5.11 15.14
CA ALA A 271 -1.33 -3.75 15.36
C ALA A 271 -2.00 -2.84 14.33
N ILE A 272 -2.74 -1.84 14.80
CA ILE A 272 -3.51 -0.95 13.92
C ILE A 272 -2.92 0.46 13.97
N VAL A 273 -2.64 1.01 12.79
CA VAL A 273 -2.38 2.42 12.58
C VAL A 273 -3.57 3.06 11.89
N TYR A 274 -4.12 4.08 12.52
CA TYR A 274 -5.22 4.88 12.02
C TYR A 274 -4.67 6.13 11.32
N GLU A 275 -5.20 6.43 10.15
CA GLU A 275 -4.88 7.63 9.38
C GLU A 275 -6.15 8.33 8.87
N GLU A 276 -6.01 9.57 8.44
CA GLU A 276 -7.11 10.33 7.88
C GLU A 276 -7.34 9.97 6.41
N GLY A 277 -8.56 9.59 6.07
CA GLY A 277 -8.99 9.33 4.70
C GLY A 277 -9.34 10.62 3.97
N ILE A 278 -9.06 10.64 2.67
CA ILE A 278 -9.31 11.81 1.82
C ILE A 278 -10.82 11.95 1.57
N ILE A 279 -11.38 13.12 1.86
CA ILE A 279 -12.82 13.37 1.71
C ILE A 279 -13.23 13.86 0.31
N TYR A 280 -12.28 14.33 -0.51
CA TYR A 280 -12.53 14.87 -1.86
C TYR A 280 -11.99 13.96 -2.97
N LEU A 281 -12.75 13.86 -4.07
CA LEU A 281 -12.42 12.96 -5.18
C LEU A 281 -11.11 13.30 -5.88
N TRP A 282 -10.85 14.58 -6.18
CA TRP A 282 -9.67 14.97 -6.96
C TRP A 282 -8.34 14.79 -6.20
N PRO A 283 -8.21 15.17 -4.92
CA PRO A 283 -7.05 14.80 -4.11
C PRO A 283 -6.86 13.29 -4.03
N LEU A 284 -7.94 12.51 -3.85
CA LEU A 284 -7.87 11.05 -3.82
C LEU A 284 -7.34 10.48 -5.15
N TYR A 285 -7.88 10.95 -6.28
CA TYR A 285 -7.42 10.55 -7.61
C TYR A 285 -5.93 10.83 -7.82
N ARG A 286 -5.43 12.01 -7.38
CA ARG A 286 -3.99 12.34 -7.44
C ARG A 286 -3.15 11.38 -6.60
N GLN A 287 -3.61 11.02 -5.41
CA GLN A 287 -2.94 10.06 -4.53
C GLN A 287 -2.87 8.68 -5.21
N ARG A 288 -3.98 8.16 -5.73
CA ARG A 288 -4.00 6.84 -6.39
C ARG A 288 -3.19 6.81 -7.68
N ARG A 289 -3.18 7.92 -8.43
CA ARG A 289 -2.30 8.07 -9.60
C ARG A 289 -0.84 7.87 -9.22
N ARG A 290 -0.40 8.53 -8.13
CA ARG A 290 0.97 8.42 -7.60
C ARG A 290 1.29 6.99 -7.19
N TRP A 291 0.37 6.32 -6.48
CA TRP A 291 0.57 4.93 -6.04
C TRP A 291 0.68 3.96 -7.21
N ILE A 292 -0.24 4.01 -8.18
CA ILE A 292 -0.17 3.13 -9.36
C ILE A 292 1.11 3.37 -10.15
N GLU A 293 1.50 4.63 -10.34
CA GLU A 293 2.73 4.96 -11.06
C GLU A 293 3.98 4.43 -10.35
N GLY A 294 4.09 4.63 -9.03
CA GLY A 294 5.19 4.08 -8.25
C GLY A 294 5.23 2.56 -8.30
N THR A 295 4.09 1.89 -8.13
CA THR A 295 3.99 0.43 -8.16
C THR A 295 4.43 -0.15 -9.50
N ILE A 296 3.91 0.36 -10.62
CA ILE A 296 4.25 -0.14 -11.96
C ILE A 296 5.73 0.14 -12.27
N ARG A 297 6.24 1.35 -12.00
CA ARG A 297 7.64 1.69 -12.27
C ARG A 297 8.60 0.81 -11.48
N ARG A 298 8.32 0.57 -10.20
CA ARG A 298 9.08 -0.35 -9.35
C ARG A 298 9.16 -1.75 -9.94
N TYR A 299 8.03 -2.32 -10.38
CA TYR A 299 8.04 -3.65 -11.01
C TYR A 299 8.88 -3.69 -12.29
N LEU A 300 8.85 -2.63 -13.09
CA LEU A 300 9.65 -2.53 -14.31
C LEU A 300 11.15 -2.33 -14.01
N GLU A 301 11.48 -1.59 -12.96
CA GLU A 301 12.86 -1.32 -12.54
C GLU A 301 13.56 -2.60 -12.04
N TYR A 302 12.89 -3.32 -11.14
CA TYR A 302 13.41 -4.53 -10.48
C TYR A 302 13.00 -5.85 -11.16
N PHE A 303 12.46 -5.80 -12.39
CA PHE A 303 11.95 -6.98 -13.10
C PHE A 303 12.95 -8.14 -13.14
N GLU A 304 14.21 -7.85 -13.49
CA GLU A 304 15.27 -8.87 -13.59
C GLU A 304 15.67 -9.41 -12.22
N ASP A 305 15.80 -8.53 -11.22
CA ASP A 305 16.20 -8.92 -9.87
C ASP A 305 15.14 -9.81 -9.21
N VAL A 306 13.85 -9.51 -9.41
CA VAL A 306 12.74 -10.32 -8.88
C VAL A 306 12.72 -11.73 -9.48
N LEU A 307 13.06 -11.87 -10.76
CA LEU A 307 13.03 -13.17 -11.45
C LEU A 307 14.31 -13.99 -11.25
N PHE A 308 15.46 -13.33 -11.12
CA PHE A 308 16.77 -14.00 -11.21
C PHE A 308 17.65 -13.85 -9.96
N SER A 309 17.24 -13.08 -8.94
CA SER A 309 18.00 -13.00 -7.68
C SER A 309 18.09 -14.36 -6.99
N ARG A 310 19.31 -14.75 -6.62
CA ARG A 310 19.57 -15.99 -5.86
C ARG A 310 19.30 -15.83 -4.36
N LYS A 311 19.27 -14.60 -3.85
CA LYS A 311 19.02 -14.31 -2.43
C LYS A 311 17.53 -14.24 -2.12
N MET A 312 16.73 -13.78 -3.08
CA MET A 312 15.28 -13.73 -2.96
C MET A 312 14.70 -15.14 -2.85
N SER A 313 13.73 -15.31 -1.96
CA SER A 313 13.04 -16.60 -1.87
C SER A 313 12.18 -16.84 -3.12
N LEU A 314 12.13 -18.09 -3.61
CA LEU A 314 11.28 -18.46 -4.75
C LEU A 314 9.80 -18.15 -4.48
N ARG A 315 9.36 -18.25 -3.22
CA ARG A 315 7.96 -17.96 -2.83
C ARG A 315 7.65 -16.48 -2.96
N ALA A 316 8.55 -15.61 -2.52
CA ALA A 316 8.41 -14.17 -2.71
C ALA A 316 8.46 -13.79 -4.19
N SER A 317 9.37 -14.38 -4.97
CA SER A 317 9.47 -14.13 -6.41
C SER A 317 8.19 -14.52 -7.18
N LEU A 318 7.65 -15.72 -6.90
CA LEU A 318 6.40 -16.18 -7.49
C LEU A 318 5.20 -15.33 -7.07
N ASP A 319 5.13 -14.93 -5.78
CA ASP A 319 4.07 -14.05 -5.29
C ASP A 319 4.12 -12.65 -5.93
N MET A 320 5.30 -12.03 -6.03
CA MET A 320 5.46 -10.75 -6.74
C MET A 320 5.05 -10.87 -8.21
N THR A 321 5.47 -11.94 -8.87
CA THR A 321 5.11 -12.20 -10.27
C THR A 321 3.61 -12.39 -10.44
N ALA A 322 2.96 -13.13 -9.53
CA ALA A 322 1.51 -13.31 -9.54
C ALA A 322 0.79 -11.97 -9.31
N TYR A 323 1.30 -11.12 -8.41
CA TYR A 323 0.67 -9.83 -8.12
C TYR A 323 0.78 -8.85 -9.29
N VAL A 324 1.87 -8.86 -10.06
CA VAL A 324 1.99 -8.04 -11.29
C VAL A 324 0.82 -8.28 -12.27
N SER A 325 0.20 -9.47 -12.25
CA SER A 325 -0.92 -9.75 -13.14
C SER A 325 -2.08 -8.78 -12.93
N GLU A 326 -2.26 -8.20 -11.74
CA GLU A 326 -3.32 -7.22 -11.48
C GLU A 326 -3.20 -5.95 -12.34
N PHE A 327 -1.97 -5.53 -12.67
CA PHE A 327 -1.70 -4.36 -13.52
C PHE A 327 -1.70 -4.72 -15.01
N ILE A 328 -1.41 -5.97 -15.34
CA ILE A 328 -1.47 -6.48 -16.72
C ILE A 328 -2.92 -6.67 -17.16
N MET A 329 -3.81 -7.11 -16.24
CA MET A 329 -5.21 -7.45 -16.55
C MET A 329 -6.01 -6.35 -17.25
N PRO A 330 -5.99 -5.06 -16.82
CA PRO A 330 -6.71 -4.00 -17.53
C PRO A 330 -6.23 -3.82 -18.97
N GLY A 331 -4.91 -3.84 -19.19
CA GLY A 331 -4.31 -3.76 -20.52
C GLY A 331 -4.68 -4.96 -21.39
N TRP A 332 -4.60 -6.17 -20.84
CA TRP A 332 -5.04 -7.39 -21.49
C TRP A 332 -6.51 -7.27 -21.92
N PHE A 333 -7.41 -6.91 -21.00
CA PHE A 333 -8.85 -6.82 -21.24
C PHE A 333 -9.17 -5.86 -22.40
N ILE A 334 -8.57 -4.65 -22.39
CA ILE A 334 -8.80 -3.68 -23.46
C ILE A 334 -8.24 -4.16 -24.79
N MET A 335 -7.04 -4.73 -24.83
CA MET A 335 -6.48 -5.26 -26.07
C MET A 335 -7.30 -6.43 -26.63
N GLU A 336 -7.77 -7.32 -25.75
CA GLU A 336 -8.63 -8.44 -26.11
C GLU A 336 -9.92 -7.96 -26.77
N LEU A 337 -10.57 -6.97 -26.17
CA LEU A 337 -11.78 -6.34 -26.68
C LEU A 337 -11.53 -5.65 -28.03
N LEU A 338 -10.44 -4.87 -28.16
CA LEU A 338 -10.11 -4.16 -29.40
C LEU A 338 -9.83 -5.11 -30.57
N ILE A 339 -9.04 -6.17 -30.34
CA ILE A 339 -8.75 -7.17 -31.38
C ILE A 339 -10.04 -7.89 -31.80
N ARG A 340 -10.92 -8.22 -30.86
CA ARG A 340 -12.21 -8.84 -31.19
C ARG A 340 -13.12 -7.91 -31.98
N VAL A 341 -13.24 -6.65 -31.58
CA VAL A 341 -14.01 -5.65 -32.33
C VAL A 341 -13.48 -5.54 -33.75
N PHE A 342 -12.14 -5.49 -33.92
CA PHE A 342 -11.53 -5.47 -35.25
C PHE A 342 -11.89 -6.71 -36.08
N LYS A 343 -11.80 -7.93 -35.51
CA LYS A 343 -12.19 -9.17 -36.20
C LYS A 343 -13.66 -9.19 -36.60
N VAL A 344 -14.55 -8.67 -35.76
CA VAL A 344 -15.99 -8.54 -36.07
C VAL A 344 -16.21 -7.55 -37.22
N LEU A 345 -15.54 -6.40 -37.20
CA LEU A 345 -15.61 -5.40 -38.27
C LEU A 345 -15.03 -5.91 -39.60
N ALA A 346 -13.95 -6.70 -39.53
CA ALA A 346 -13.33 -7.37 -40.69
C ALA A 346 -14.16 -8.55 -41.22
N LYS A 347 -15.24 -8.94 -40.54
CA LYS A 347 -16.08 -10.12 -40.82
C LYS A 347 -15.37 -11.47 -40.65
N ASP A 348 -14.26 -11.49 -39.91
CA ASP A 348 -13.50 -12.70 -39.57
C ASP A 348 -14.03 -13.38 -38.30
N ALA A 349 -14.97 -12.74 -37.57
CA ALA A 349 -15.59 -13.30 -36.37
C ALA A 349 -17.07 -12.89 -36.23
N PRO A 350 -17.91 -13.76 -35.64
CA PRO A 350 -19.30 -13.44 -35.35
C PRO A 350 -19.44 -12.41 -34.22
N THR A 351 -20.49 -11.58 -34.25
CA THR A 351 -20.76 -10.54 -33.22
C THR A 351 -20.93 -11.13 -31.82
N GLN A 352 -21.47 -12.35 -31.72
CA GLN A 352 -21.65 -13.09 -30.46
C GLN A 352 -20.33 -13.35 -29.73
N SER A 353 -19.20 -13.28 -30.43
CA SER A 353 -17.88 -13.45 -29.83
C SER A 353 -17.55 -12.36 -28.79
N LEU A 354 -18.18 -11.18 -28.88
CA LEU A 354 -18.03 -10.09 -27.92
C LEU A 354 -18.65 -10.40 -26.54
N TYR A 355 -19.61 -11.32 -26.44
CA TYR A 355 -20.21 -11.70 -25.15
C TYR A 355 -19.20 -12.33 -24.20
N SER A 356 -18.21 -13.05 -24.74
CA SER A 356 -17.16 -13.66 -23.93
C SER A 356 -16.35 -12.62 -23.15
N SER A 357 -16.01 -11.49 -23.77
CA SER A 357 -15.30 -10.38 -23.12
C SER A 357 -16.12 -9.76 -21.99
N ILE A 358 -17.43 -9.56 -22.20
CA ILE A 358 -18.35 -9.02 -21.18
C ILE A 358 -18.45 -9.96 -19.98
N VAL A 359 -18.64 -11.26 -20.23
CA VAL A 359 -18.73 -12.27 -19.16
C VAL A 359 -17.46 -12.27 -18.30
N ILE A 360 -16.29 -12.14 -18.92
CA ILE A 360 -15.00 -12.17 -18.21
C ILE A 360 -14.78 -10.91 -17.39
N GLY A 361 -15.13 -9.73 -17.92
CA GLY A 361 -15.15 -8.50 -17.13
C GLY A 361 -16.05 -8.63 -15.89
N GLY A 362 -17.21 -9.27 -16.05
CA GLY A 362 -18.11 -9.61 -14.95
C GLY A 362 -17.49 -10.57 -13.92
N LEU A 363 -16.76 -11.59 -14.36
CA LEU A 363 -16.07 -12.55 -13.47
C LEU A 363 -14.94 -11.90 -12.66
N ILE A 364 -14.16 -11.01 -13.28
CA ILE A 364 -13.11 -10.25 -12.58
C ILE A 364 -13.75 -9.34 -11.51
N GLY A 365 -14.80 -8.61 -11.90
CA GLY A 365 -15.55 -7.76 -10.96
C GLY A 365 -16.16 -8.57 -9.81
N LEU A 366 -16.69 -9.76 -10.10
CA LEU A 366 -17.18 -10.70 -9.09
C LEU A 366 -16.06 -11.16 -8.15
N GLY A 367 -14.85 -11.41 -8.65
CA GLY A 367 -13.69 -11.76 -7.84
C GLY A 367 -13.34 -10.68 -6.82
N PHE A 368 -13.22 -9.42 -7.25
CA PHE A 368 -12.98 -8.29 -6.35
C PHE A 368 -14.11 -8.10 -5.34
N PHE A 369 -15.36 -8.23 -5.78
CA PHE A 369 -16.52 -8.17 -4.90
C PHE A 369 -16.48 -9.24 -3.80
N LEU A 370 -16.17 -10.49 -4.16
CA LEU A 370 -16.08 -11.59 -3.20
C LEU A 370 -14.90 -11.39 -2.23
N ALA A 371 -13.77 -10.90 -2.72
CA ALA A 371 -12.60 -10.58 -1.89
C ALA A 371 -12.90 -9.45 -0.89
N ALA A 372 -13.47 -8.33 -1.35
CA ALA A 372 -13.87 -7.21 -0.51
C ALA A 372 -14.89 -7.65 0.54
N ARG A 373 -15.94 -8.37 0.13
CA ARG A 373 -16.96 -8.90 1.06
C ARG A 373 -16.33 -9.80 2.12
N TYR A 374 -15.46 -10.72 1.72
CA TYR A 374 -14.78 -11.63 2.64
C TYR A 374 -13.92 -10.85 3.64
N ALA A 375 -13.15 -9.88 3.15
CA ALA A 375 -12.28 -9.05 3.97
C ALA A 375 -13.06 -8.22 5.00
N LEU A 376 -14.13 -7.54 4.60
CA LEU A 376 -14.99 -6.75 5.49
C LEU A 376 -15.61 -7.59 6.60
N ARG A 377 -16.10 -8.79 6.25
CA ARG A 377 -16.63 -9.76 7.23
C ARG A 377 -15.58 -10.19 8.24
N ARG A 378 -14.33 -10.34 7.80
CA ARG A 378 -13.26 -10.96 8.57
C ARG A 378 -12.50 -9.99 9.46
N TYR A 379 -12.20 -8.80 8.96
CA TYR A 379 -11.30 -7.85 9.61
C TYR A 379 -12.03 -6.64 10.19
N ASP A 380 -13.21 -6.31 9.66
CA ASP A 380 -14.06 -5.23 10.18
C ASP A 380 -15.29 -5.76 10.94
N ASN A 381 -15.42 -7.09 11.06
CA ASN A 381 -16.54 -7.77 11.73
C ASN A 381 -17.94 -7.32 11.24
N MET A 382 -18.00 -6.81 10.00
CA MET A 382 -19.20 -6.18 9.44
C MET A 382 -20.34 -7.20 9.27
N PRO A 383 -21.62 -6.85 9.48
CA PRO A 383 -22.76 -7.75 9.22
C PRO A 383 -22.86 -8.22 7.77
N ARG A 384 -23.59 -9.33 7.52
CA ARG A 384 -23.60 -9.99 6.20
C ARG A 384 -24.19 -9.11 5.09
N LEU A 385 -25.24 -8.35 5.39
CA LEU A 385 -25.92 -7.49 4.42
C LEU A 385 -25.11 -6.23 4.17
N ASP A 386 -24.61 -5.58 5.22
CA ASP A 386 -23.78 -4.38 5.09
C ASP A 386 -22.51 -4.66 4.29
N ALA A 387 -21.81 -5.78 4.60
CA ALA A 387 -20.65 -6.21 3.84
C ALA A 387 -20.96 -6.52 2.37
N MET A 388 -22.21 -6.87 2.03
CA MET A 388 -22.63 -7.08 0.65
C MET A 388 -22.78 -5.75 -0.09
N PHE A 389 -23.49 -4.80 0.52
CA PHE A 389 -23.73 -3.48 -0.09
C PHE A 389 -22.43 -2.69 -0.21
N GLU A 390 -21.62 -2.68 0.84
CA GLU A 390 -20.35 -1.98 0.83
C GLU A 390 -19.34 -2.60 -0.14
N ALA A 391 -19.24 -3.94 -0.21
CA ALA A 391 -18.40 -4.58 -1.21
C ALA A 391 -18.83 -4.26 -2.64
N LEU A 392 -20.14 -4.14 -2.90
CA LEU A 392 -20.65 -3.74 -4.21
C LEU A 392 -20.25 -2.29 -4.55
N GLN A 393 -20.47 -1.36 -3.61
CA GLN A 393 -20.08 0.03 -3.76
C GLN A 393 -18.57 0.18 -3.99
N THR A 394 -17.75 -0.51 -3.19
CA THR A 394 -16.29 -0.52 -3.33
C THR A 394 -15.86 -1.13 -4.66
N SER A 395 -16.52 -2.19 -5.15
CA SER A 395 -16.19 -2.81 -6.45
C SER A 395 -16.44 -1.84 -7.61
N ILE A 396 -17.56 -1.09 -7.57
CA ILE A 396 -17.86 -0.05 -8.57
C ILE A 396 -16.81 1.05 -8.50
N TYR A 397 -16.47 1.51 -7.30
CA TYR A 397 -15.44 2.53 -7.09
C TYR A 397 -14.06 2.07 -7.59
N LEU A 398 -13.66 0.81 -7.35
CA LEU A 398 -12.42 0.23 -7.86
C LEU A 398 -12.42 0.22 -9.41
N LEU A 399 -13.53 -0.18 -10.02
CA LEU A 399 -13.67 -0.19 -11.48
C LEU A 399 -13.59 1.22 -12.08
N ILE A 400 -14.17 2.23 -11.43
CA ILE A 400 -14.19 3.61 -11.95
C ILE A 400 -12.85 4.30 -11.77
N ILE A 401 -12.15 4.08 -10.64
CA ILE A 401 -10.91 4.79 -10.34
C ILE A 401 -9.69 4.01 -10.81
N TRP A 402 -9.51 2.76 -10.38
CA TRP A 402 -8.26 2.04 -10.63
C TRP A 402 -8.11 1.60 -12.08
N PHE A 403 -9.18 1.06 -12.68
CA PHE A 403 -9.09 0.47 -14.01
C PHE A 403 -8.62 1.48 -15.08
N PRO A 404 -9.21 2.68 -15.21
CA PRO A 404 -8.74 3.68 -16.17
C PRO A 404 -7.36 4.22 -15.82
N LEU A 405 -7.04 4.30 -14.52
CA LEU A 405 -5.79 4.87 -14.04
C LEU A 405 -4.60 3.96 -14.36
N VAL A 406 -4.74 2.64 -14.26
CA VAL A 406 -3.71 1.68 -14.71
C VAL A 406 -3.38 1.88 -16.19
N LEU A 407 -4.41 2.00 -17.04
CA LEU A 407 -4.22 2.23 -18.48
C LEU A 407 -3.56 3.58 -18.76
N PHE A 408 -4.01 4.63 -18.08
CA PHE A 408 -3.43 5.97 -18.18
C PHE A 408 -1.95 5.99 -17.77
N ILE A 409 -1.59 5.32 -16.68
CA ILE A 409 -0.20 5.24 -16.22
C ILE A 409 0.66 4.42 -17.17
N ALA A 410 0.17 3.29 -17.68
CA ALA A 410 0.89 2.51 -18.68
C ALA A 410 1.19 3.36 -19.93
N PHE A 411 0.20 4.12 -20.43
CA PHE A 411 0.39 5.09 -21.51
C PHE A 411 1.41 6.17 -21.13
N LYS A 412 1.29 6.78 -19.94
CA LYS A 412 2.20 7.81 -19.45
C LYS A 412 3.65 7.30 -19.39
N ILE A 413 3.89 6.09 -18.91
CA ILE A 413 5.24 5.51 -18.85
C ILE A 413 5.82 5.36 -20.26
N LEU A 414 5.05 4.83 -21.20
CA LEU A 414 5.48 4.60 -22.58
C LEU A 414 5.80 5.91 -23.33
N PHE A 415 4.94 6.93 -23.22
CA PHE A 415 4.98 8.10 -24.11
C PHE A 415 5.41 9.41 -23.43
N CYS A 416 5.27 9.54 -22.11
CA CYS A 416 5.58 10.79 -21.39
C CYS A 416 6.90 10.69 -20.61
N LYS A 417 7.59 11.81 -20.42
CA LYS A 417 8.79 11.90 -19.56
C LYS A 417 8.42 11.54 -18.12
N LYS A 418 9.34 10.85 -17.43
CA LYS A 418 9.22 10.59 -15.98
C LYS A 418 9.28 11.94 -15.25
N ASP A 419 8.27 12.22 -14.44
CA ASP A 419 8.20 13.36 -13.55
C ASP A 419 8.11 12.84 -12.10
N MET A 420 8.92 13.40 -11.20
CA MET A 420 8.85 13.09 -9.76
C MET A 420 7.88 14.07 -9.09
N ASN A 421 6.66 14.17 -9.61
CA ASN A 421 5.67 15.06 -9.02
C ASN A 421 4.96 14.34 -7.86
N TRP A 422 5.48 14.57 -6.66
CA TRP A 422 5.04 13.94 -5.42
C TRP A 422 3.62 14.30 -4.95
N GLY A 423 2.94 15.25 -5.63
CA GLY A 423 1.51 15.59 -5.48
C GLY A 423 0.91 15.29 -4.11
N LYS A 424 0.94 16.28 -3.20
CA LYS A 424 0.56 16.11 -1.79
C LYS A 424 -0.92 15.80 -1.59
N THR A 425 -1.18 15.08 -0.50
CA THR A 425 -2.49 14.95 0.13
C THR A 425 -2.55 15.98 1.26
N ALA A 426 -3.60 16.78 1.35
CA ALA A 426 -3.80 17.67 2.48
C ALA A 426 -4.52 16.90 3.60
N HIS A 427 -4.00 17.02 4.82
CA HIS A 427 -4.54 16.42 6.05
C HIS A 427 -5.13 17.53 6.94
N GLY A 428 -5.94 17.17 7.93
CA GLY A 428 -6.61 18.11 8.84
C GLY A 428 -7.87 18.77 8.27
N LEU A 429 -8.26 18.44 7.03
CA LEU A 429 -9.43 19.05 6.36
C LEU A 429 -10.74 18.75 7.09
N VAL A 430 -10.86 17.60 7.77
CA VAL A 430 -12.07 17.29 8.55
C VAL A 430 -12.15 18.16 9.81
N LEU A 431 -11.01 18.43 10.46
CA LEU A 431 -10.97 19.33 11.62
C LEU A 431 -11.33 20.76 11.19
N GLU A 432 -10.76 21.23 10.09
CA GLU A 432 -11.06 22.54 9.50
C GLU A 432 -12.54 22.65 9.09
N GLU A 433 -13.12 21.64 8.43
CA GLU A 433 -14.56 21.62 8.11
C GLU A 433 -15.44 21.59 9.38
N GLN A 434 -15.05 20.83 10.42
CA GLN A 434 -15.79 20.81 11.68
C GLN A 434 -15.73 22.15 12.43
N GLU A 435 -14.57 22.80 12.45
CA GLU A 435 -14.41 24.14 13.01
C GLU A 435 -15.26 25.16 12.25
N ASN A 436 -15.20 25.15 10.91
CA ASN A 436 -16.02 26.03 10.07
C ASN A 436 -17.53 25.82 10.29
N ILE A 437 -18.00 24.56 10.35
CA ILE A 437 -19.41 24.24 10.64
C ILE A 437 -19.80 24.71 12.05
N ASN A 438 -18.93 24.52 13.04
CA ASN A 438 -19.18 24.95 14.42
C ASN A 438 -19.23 26.49 14.53
N GLU A 439 -18.42 27.21 13.76
CA GLU A 439 -18.45 28.68 13.67
C GLU A 439 -19.71 29.18 12.94
N GLU A 440 -20.09 28.58 11.81
CA GLU A 440 -21.34 28.90 11.10
C GLU A 440 -22.57 28.66 12.01
N ASN A 441 -22.61 27.53 12.72
CA ASN A 441 -23.70 27.24 13.66
C ASN A 441 -23.74 28.21 14.85
N LYS A 442 -22.57 28.66 15.36
CA LYS A 442 -22.49 29.71 16.38
C LYS A 442 -22.99 31.06 15.86
N ASN A 443 -22.81 31.35 14.57
CA ASN A 443 -23.28 32.58 13.94
C ASN A 443 -24.79 32.52 13.65
N LEU A 444 -25.33 31.35 13.30
CA LEU A 444 -26.77 31.13 13.12
C LEU A 444 -27.56 31.21 14.44
N LEU A 445 -26.93 30.87 15.58
CA LEU A 445 -27.54 30.98 16.92
C LEU A 445 -27.45 32.40 17.54
N LYS A 446 -26.82 33.35 16.84
CA LYS A 446 -26.70 34.77 17.24
C LYS A 446 -27.67 35.70 16.50
N ILE A 447 -28.53 35.14 15.64
CA ILE A 447 -29.66 35.80 14.97
C ILE A 447 -30.94 35.29 15.62
#